data_AF-A0A3D0XTX7-F1
#
_entry.id   AF-A0A3D0XTX7-F1
#
_cell.length_a   1.000
_cell.length_b   1.000
_cell.length_c   1.000
_cell.angle_alpha   90.00
_cell.angle_beta   90.00
_cell.angle_gamma   90.00
#
_symmetry.space_group_name_H-M   'P 1'
#
loop_
_entity.id
_entity.type
_entity.pdbx_description
1 polymer ?
#
loop_
_entity_poly.entity_id
_entity_poly.type
_entity_poly.pdbx_seq_one_letter_code
_entity_poly.pdbx_strand_id
1 'polypeptide(L)' 'EQKMLQAVNALAIGPQGFGGDVTCLSLAICQFPTHIAGLPVAVNVGCHVTR' A
#
# COMPACT_ATOMS: atom_id res chain seq x y z
N GLU A 1 0.40 8.13 5.95
CA GLU A 1 1.06 6.85 5.60
C GLU A 1 0.92 5.81 6.70
N GLN A 2 1.36 6.06 7.94
CA GLN A 2 1.30 5.07 9.04
C GLN A 2 -0.07 4.41 9.27
N LYS A 3 -1.17 5.19 9.23
CA LYS A 3 -2.53 4.65 9.37
C LYS A 3 -2.88 3.63 8.27
N MET A 4 -2.45 3.89 7.03
CA MET A 4 -2.67 2.97 5.92
C MET A 4 -1.75 1.74 6.04
N LEU A 5 -0.50 1.91 6.45
CA LEU A 5 0.41 0.79 6.69
C LEU A 5 -0.14 -0.17 7.76
N GLN A 6 -0.66 0.37 8.87
CA GLN A 6 -1.33 -0.40 9.91
C GLN A 6 -2.58 -1.10 9.39
N ALA A 7 -3.42 -0.41 8.61
CA ALA A 7 -4.62 -0.99 8.02
C ALA A 7 -4.29 -2.16 7.06
N VAL A 8 -3.23 -2.02 6.24
CA VAL A 8 -2.80 -3.08 5.33
C VAL A 8 -2.24 -4.29 6.10
N ASN A 9 -1.44 -4.07 7.14
CA ASN A 9 -0.93 -5.17 7.96
C ASN A 9 -2.04 -5.87 8.76
N ALA A 10 -3.09 -5.14 9.17
CA ALA A 10 -4.26 -5.72 9.85
C ALA A 10 -5.10 -6.67 8.97
N LEU A 11 -4.89 -6.72 7.65
CA LEU A 11 -5.57 -7.66 6.76
C LEU A 11 -5.11 -9.11 6.95
N ALA A 12 -4.04 -9.36 7.70
CA ALA A 12 -3.50 -10.69 8.02
C ALA A 12 -3.18 -11.58 6.80
N ILE A 13 -2.93 -10.97 5.63
CA ILE A 13 -2.56 -11.68 4.40
C ILE A 13 -1.16 -12.28 4.53
N GLY A 14 -0.24 -11.57 5.17
CA GLY A 14 1.13 -12.00 5.41
C GLY A 14 1.99 -12.08 4.13
N PRO A 15 3.26 -12.49 4.27
CA PRO A 15 4.18 -12.58 3.14
C PRO A 15 3.72 -13.65 2.14
N GLN A 16 3.64 -13.28 0.86
CA GLN A 16 3.18 -14.15 -0.24
C GLN A 16 1.77 -14.75 -0.06
N GLY A 17 0.95 -14.23 0.87
CA GLY A 17 -0.42 -14.69 1.07
C GLY A 17 -0.56 -15.98 1.89
N PHE A 18 0.49 -16.42 2.58
CA PHE A 18 0.44 -17.60 3.46
C PHE A 18 -0.06 -17.28 4.88
N GLY A 19 -0.59 -16.08 5.11
CA GLY A 19 -0.97 -15.59 6.43
C GLY A 19 0.21 -15.02 7.20
N GLY A 20 -0.06 -14.10 8.12
CA GLY A 20 0.94 -13.50 9.01
C GLY A 20 0.69 -12.03 9.31
N ASP A 21 1.50 -11.49 10.22
CA ASP A 21 1.27 -10.16 10.81
C ASP A 21 1.76 -8.99 9.92
N VAL A 22 2.67 -9.26 8.98
CA VAL A 22 3.32 -8.23 8.16
C VAL A 22 3.10 -8.51 6.68
N THR A 23 2.20 -7.73 6.08
CA THR A 23 1.87 -7.77 4.64
C THR A 23 2.67 -6.73 3.86
N CYS A 24 2.92 -5.56 4.45
CA CYS A 24 3.58 -4.43 3.80
C CYS A 24 4.69 -3.88 4.72
N LEU A 25 5.90 -3.74 4.14
CA LEU A 25 7.08 -3.23 4.85
C LEU A 25 7.09 -1.71 4.93
N SER A 26 6.70 -1.05 3.84
CA SER A 26 6.66 0.41 3.73
C SER A 26 5.66 0.82 2.67
N LEU A 27 5.03 1.98 2.88
CA LEU A 27 4.03 2.54 1.98
C LEU A 27 4.25 4.04 1.86
N ALA A 28 4.27 4.54 0.63
CA ALA A 28 4.36 5.95 0.30
C ALA A 28 3.05 6.43 -0.33
N ILE A 29 2.57 7.62 0.06
CA ILE A 29 1.38 8.26 -0.52
C ILE A 29 1.83 9.55 -1.20
N CYS A 30 1.81 9.55 -2.53
CA CYS A 30 2.12 10.73 -3.32
C CYS A 30 0.82 11.44 -3.72
N GLN A 31 0.57 12.61 -3.12
CA GLN A 31 -0.61 13.43 -3.42
C GLN A 31 -0.25 14.53 -4.42
N PHE A 32 -1.07 14.69 -5.45
CA PHE A 32 -0.88 15.68 -6.51
C PHE A 32 -2.18 16.45 -6.78
N PRO A 33 -2.11 17.70 -7.25
CA PRO A 33 -3.30 18.45 -7.64
C PRO A 33 -3.99 17.79 -8.84
N THR A 34 -5.32 17.83 -8.85
CA THR A 34 -6.14 17.31 -9.94
C THR A 34 -7.31 18.25 -10.21
N HIS A 35 -7.94 18.11 -11.38
CA HIS A 35 -9.13 18.84 -11.76
C HIS A 35 -10.31 18.46 -10.84
N ILE A 36 -11.17 19.41 -10.47
CA ILE A 36 -12.29 19.14 -9.54
C ILE A 36 -13.24 18.04 -10.02
N ALA A 37 -13.37 17.88 -11.34
CA ALA A 37 -14.21 16.84 -11.95
C ALA A 37 -13.55 15.45 -12.05
N GLY A 38 -12.30 15.28 -11.57
CA GLY A 38 -11.59 14.01 -11.68
C GLY A 38 -10.64 13.75 -10.52
N LEU A 39 -10.67 12.53 -9.99
CA LEU A 39 -9.74 12.07 -8.96
C LEU A 39 -8.98 10.84 -9.47
N PRO A 40 -7.87 11.04 -10.21
CA PRO A 40 -7.04 9.93 -10.64
C PRO A 40 -6.32 9.32 -9.42
N VAL A 41 -6.45 8.01 -9.26
CA VAL A 41 -5.79 7.23 -8.19
C VAL A 41 -5.09 6.05 -8.82
N ALA A 42 -3.83 5.84 -8.43
CA ALA A 42 -3.03 4.69 -8.84
C ALA A 42 -2.42 4.03 -7.60
N VAL A 43 -2.35 2.70 -7.63
CA VAL A 43 -1.70 1.90 -6.59
C VAL A 43 -0.63 1.06 -7.28
N ASN A 44 0.60 1.13 -6.75
CA ASN A 44 1.72 0.32 -7.19
C ASN A 44 2.17 -0.56 -6.02
N VAL A 45 2.47 -1.83 -6.29
CA VAL A 45 2.93 -2.79 -5.30
C VAL A 45 4.32 -3.29 -5.71
N GLY A 46 5.30 -3.04 -4.85
CA GLY A 46 6.64 -3.61 -4.98
C GLY A 46 6.67 -5.07 -4.51
N CYS A 47 7.27 -5.95 -5.30
CA CYS A 47 7.48 -7.34 -4.91
C CYS A 47 8.81 -7.52 -4.14
N HIS A 48 9.12 -8.75 -3.74
CA HIS A 48 10.37 -9.09 -3.08
C HIS A 48 11.63 -8.75 -3.91
N VAL A 49 11.49 -8.62 -5.24
CA VAL A 49 12.57 -8.30 -6.17
C VAL A 49 12.56 -6.81 -6.57
N THR A 50 11.90 -5.96 -5.78
CA THR A 50 12.00 -4.50 -5.98
C THR A 50 13.40 -4.07 -5.56
N ARG A 51 14.19 -3.59 -6.53
CA ARG A 51 15.56 -3.10 -6.31
C ARG A 51 15.56 -1.61 -6.03
#